data_AF-A0A355GUE2-F1
#
_entry.id   AF-A0A355GUE2-F1
#
_cell.length_a   1.000
_cell.length_b   1.000
_cell.length_c   1.000
_cell.angle_alpha   90.00
_cell.angle_beta   90.00
_cell.angle_gamma   90.00
#
_symmetry.space_group_name_H-M   'P 1'
#
loop_
_entity.id
_entity.type
_entity.pdbx_description
1 polymer ?
#
loop_
_entity_poly.entity_id
_entity_poly.type
_entity_poly.pdbx_seq_one_letter_code
_entity_poly.pdbx_strand_id
1 'polypeptide(L)'
;MSRRENPLVIQSDYTVLLEVDNPNFEEARAVLSTFAELLKSPEYFHTYQITPISLWNAAASKVTVEHVLQQLEQYSKYDIPVNVRHGIADYIRRYGRLKLLSGGAGAAAGGATGAGGGLILQADDALLMAEIRSIKAVTALLGTKIDGRSCQISLFNRGLLKSTLISAGFPVEDLGGYSAGDALAIEIATQAPGGGSFALREYQQQAVESFYAGGRPEGGSGVIVMPCGSGKTIVGIGVMTKLQTETLILSTNITAVRQWIEELCEKTTLPRELIGEYTGEQKQIMPVTITTYQMLTHRTSTDEDFPHMAL
;
A
#
# COMPACT_ATOMS: atom_id res chain seq x y z
N MET A 1 20.73 0.01 32.89
CA MET A 1 22.13 -0.52 32.94
C MET A 1 22.67 -0.58 31.51
N SER A 2 23.94 -0.24 31.25
CA SER A 2 24.48 -0.24 29.87
C SER A 2 24.84 -1.66 29.40
N ARG A 3 24.25 -2.10 28.28
CA ARG A 3 24.54 -3.39 27.62
C ARG A 3 25.48 -3.14 26.44
N ARG A 4 26.79 -3.11 26.68
CA ARG A 4 27.77 -2.61 25.69
C ARG A 4 27.82 -3.38 24.36
N GLU A 5 27.40 -4.64 24.36
CA GLU A 5 27.39 -5.53 23.18
C GLU A 5 26.23 -5.22 22.22
N ASN A 6 25.24 -4.44 22.67
CA ASN A 6 24.04 -4.16 21.92
C ASN A 6 24.23 -3.00 20.92
N PRO A 7 23.70 -3.11 19.69
CA PRO A 7 23.99 -2.17 18.62
C PRO A 7 23.09 -0.92 18.58
N LEU A 8 21.98 -0.90 19.34
CA LEU A 8 20.98 0.18 19.24
C LEU A 8 21.12 1.24 20.32
N VAL A 9 21.03 2.51 19.91
CA VAL A 9 20.82 3.65 20.81
C VAL A 9 19.51 4.32 20.43
N ILE A 10 18.55 4.34 21.36
CA ILE A 10 17.21 4.88 21.15
C ILE A 10 17.12 6.24 21.84
N GLN A 11 16.76 7.25 21.07
CA GLN A 11 16.65 8.63 21.53
C GLN A 11 15.21 9.00 21.88
N SER A 12 15.03 10.03 22.71
CA SER A 12 13.71 10.46 23.20
C SER A 12 12.80 11.01 22.11
N ASP A 13 13.34 11.36 20.94
CA ASP A 13 12.63 11.85 19.77
C ASP A 13 12.29 10.75 18.75
N TYR A 14 12.37 9.48 19.18
CA TYR A 14 12.10 8.29 18.35
C TYR A 14 13.17 8.00 17.27
N THR A 15 14.29 8.72 17.28
CA THR A 15 15.46 8.37 16.47
C THR A 15 16.13 7.13 17.04
N VAL A 16 16.51 6.19 16.18
CA VAL A 16 17.26 4.99 16.54
C VAL A 16 18.57 4.94 15.75
N LEU A 17 19.69 4.89 16.45
CA LEU A 17 21.01 4.72 15.86
C LEU A 17 21.40 3.25 15.95
N LEU A 18 21.83 2.69 14.82
CA LEU A 18 22.28 1.30 14.69
C LEU A 18 23.78 1.29 14.32
N GLU A 19 24.63 0.77 15.22
CA GLU A 19 26.08 0.60 15.02
C GLU A 19 26.37 -0.46 13.92
N VAL A 20 27.08 -0.07 12.85
CA VAL A 20 27.36 -0.95 11.70
C VAL A 20 28.40 -2.03 12.03
N ASP A 21 29.46 -1.68 12.77
CA ASP A 21 30.55 -2.60 13.11
C ASP A 21 30.21 -3.58 14.26
N ASN A 22 28.93 -3.66 14.66
CA ASN A 22 28.50 -4.53 15.75
C ASN A 22 28.13 -5.94 15.22
N PRO A 23 28.51 -7.04 15.91
CA PRO A 23 28.18 -8.40 15.49
C PRO A 23 26.67 -8.66 15.26
N ASN A 24 25.80 -7.96 15.99
CA ASN A 24 24.35 -8.11 15.91
C ASN A 24 23.70 -7.15 14.89
N PHE A 25 24.48 -6.49 14.04
CA PHE A 25 24.00 -5.47 13.11
C PHE A 25 22.88 -5.99 12.19
N GLU A 26 23.08 -7.12 11.51
CA GLU A 26 22.09 -7.62 10.54
C GLU A 26 20.79 -8.07 11.22
N GLU A 27 20.88 -8.67 12.42
CA GLU A 27 19.70 -9.05 13.20
C GLU A 27 18.92 -7.82 13.66
N ALA A 28 19.61 -6.84 14.25
CA ALA A 28 18.98 -5.59 14.69
C ALA A 28 18.40 -4.79 13.51
N ARG A 29 19.06 -4.81 12.35
CA ARG A 29 18.57 -4.21 11.10
C ARG A 29 17.27 -4.87 10.64
N ALA A 30 17.23 -6.20 10.59
CA ALA A 30 16.04 -6.95 10.19
C ALA A 30 14.87 -6.64 11.13
N VAL A 31 15.13 -6.57 12.44
CA VAL A 31 14.15 -6.19 13.46
C VAL A 31 13.63 -4.76 13.24
N LEU A 32 14.50 -3.77 13.08
CA LEU A 32 14.08 -2.39 12.87
C LEU A 32 13.24 -2.21 11.60
N SER A 33 13.55 -2.98 10.55
CA SER A 33 12.79 -2.90 9.28
C SER A 33 11.30 -3.23 9.44
N THR A 34 10.89 -3.88 10.53
CA THR A 34 9.49 -4.24 10.80
C THR A 34 8.65 -3.08 11.35
N PHE A 35 9.26 -2.09 12.01
CA PHE A 35 8.52 -1.02 12.71
C PHE A 35 9.20 0.37 12.68
N ALA A 36 10.30 0.54 11.94
CA ALA A 36 11.03 1.80 11.81
C ALA A 36 11.46 2.05 10.36
N GLU A 37 11.58 3.32 9.98
CA GLU A 37 11.98 3.75 8.64
C GLU A 37 13.47 4.12 8.62
N LEU A 38 14.21 3.65 7.61
CA LEU A 38 15.60 4.04 7.41
C LEU A 38 15.67 5.47 6.86
N LEU A 39 16.32 6.38 7.60
CA LEU A 39 16.56 7.75 7.14
C LEU A 39 17.90 7.89 6.41
N LYS A 40 18.97 7.33 6.99
CA LYS A 40 20.35 7.47 6.48
C LYS A 40 21.16 6.21 6.77
N SER A 41 22.05 5.84 5.86
CA SER A 41 22.95 4.68 5.99
C SER A 41 24.42 5.02 5.70
N PRO A 42 25.06 5.91 6.49
CA PRO A 42 26.51 6.13 6.41
C PRO A 42 27.31 4.97 7.02
N GLU A 43 28.63 4.99 6.83
CA GLU A 43 29.56 3.90 7.12
C GLU A 43 29.50 3.36 8.57
N TYR A 44 29.39 4.22 9.58
CA TYR A 44 29.51 3.81 10.99
C TYR A 44 28.17 3.58 11.70
N PHE A 45 27.13 4.31 11.31
CA PHE A 45 25.83 4.29 11.98
C PHE A 45 24.69 4.42 10.99
N HIS A 46 23.74 3.50 11.00
CA HIS A 46 22.48 3.72 10.31
C HIS A 46 21.51 4.48 11.22
N THR A 47 20.80 5.46 10.67
CA THR A 47 19.79 6.25 11.39
C THR A 47 18.41 5.82 10.93
N TYR A 48 17.62 5.32 11.88
CA TYR A 48 16.21 4.99 11.70
C TYR A 48 15.33 5.96 12.48
N GLN A 49 14.07 6.05 12.06
CA GLN A 49 13.03 6.79 12.76
C GLN A 49 11.85 5.87 13.03
N ILE A 50 11.41 5.80 14.29
CA ILE A 50 10.11 5.23 14.60
C ILE A 50 9.06 6.33 14.40
N THR A 51 8.11 6.09 13.50
CA THR A 51 7.02 7.03 13.17
C THR A 51 5.68 6.41 13.58
N PRO A 52 4.61 7.21 13.76
CA PRO A 52 3.27 6.65 13.95
C PRO A 52 2.87 5.72 12.79
N ILE A 53 3.24 6.08 11.56
CA ILE A 53 2.94 5.31 10.35
C ILE A 53 3.69 3.98 10.36
N SER A 54 4.98 3.96 10.68
CA SER A 54 5.77 2.72 10.73
C SER A 54 5.21 1.74 11.78
N LEU A 55 4.77 2.26 12.94
CA LEU A 55 4.11 1.47 13.98
C LEU A 55 2.72 0.96 13.57
N TRP A 56 1.92 1.76 12.87
CA TRP A 56 0.62 1.31 12.36
C TRP A 56 0.76 0.27 11.25
N ASN A 57 1.78 0.38 10.40
CA ASN A 57 2.11 -0.63 9.40
C ASN A 57 2.57 -1.95 10.06
N ALA A 58 3.36 -1.86 11.12
CA ALA A 58 3.74 -3.01 11.94
C ALA A 58 2.50 -3.68 12.58
N ALA A 59 1.59 -2.88 13.16
CA ALA A 59 0.35 -3.36 13.75
C ALA A 59 -0.57 -4.04 12.72
N ALA A 60 -0.66 -3.49 11.51
CA ALA A 60 -1.37 -4.11 10.38
C ALA A 60 -0.78 -5.49 10.01
N SER A 61 0.54 -5.64 10.19
CA SER A 61 1.27 -6.90 10.02
C SER A 61 1.23 -7.80 11.27
N LYS A 62 0.33 -7.51 12.23
CA LYS A 62 0.11 -8.24 13.49
C LYS A 62 1.28 -8.20 14.48
N VAL A 63 2.19 -7.23 14.34
CA VAL A 63 3.24 -6.98 15.31
C VAL A 63 2.63 -6.33 16.56
N THR A 64 2.87 -6.92 17.75
CA THR A 64 2.31 -6.42 19.01
C THR A 64 3.23 -5.42 19.70
N VAL A 65 2.68 -4.64 20.64
CA VAL A 65 3.45 -3.71 21.49
C VAL A 65 4.56 -4.44 22.23
N GLU A 66 4.24 -5.61 22.80
CA GLU A 66 5.16 -6.42 23.58
C GLU A 66 6.32 -6.89 22.71
N HIS A 67 6.04 -7.31 21.48
CA HIS A 67 7.07 -7.72 20.53
C HIS A 67 8.02 -6.56 20.21
N VAL A 68 7.49 -5.38 19.83
CA VAL A 68 8.33 -4.20 19.52
C VAL A 68 9.21 -3.82 20.70
N LEU A 69 8.63 -3.71 21.90
CA LEU A 69 9.37 -3.32 23.10
C LEU A 69 10.42 -4.37 23.50
N GLN A 70 10.09 -5.66 23.41
CA GLN A 70 11.03 -6.74 23.70
C GLN A 70 12.22 -6.72 22.73
N GLN A 71 11.96 -6.54 21.44
CA GLN A 71 13.01 -6.46 20.42
C GLN A 71 13.90 -5.22 20.64
N LEU A 72 13.31 -4.06 20.92
CA LEU A 72 14.09 -2.86 21.25
C LEU A 72 14.92 -3.05 22.53
N GLU A 73 14.37 -3.66 23.58
CA GLU A 73 15.10 -3.94 24.82
C GLU A 73 16.26 -4.92 24.61
N GLN A 74 16.03 -5.95 23.79
CA GLN A 74 17.01 -6.98 23.47
C GLN A 74 18.25 -6.37 22.81
N TYR A 75 18.08 -5.46 21.85
CA TYR A 75 19.19 -4.88 21.09
C TYR A 75 19.58 -3.46 21.53
N SER A 76 18.97 -2.89 22.58
CA SER A 76 19.35 -1.56 23.06
C SER A 76 20.49 -1.57 24.06
N LYS A 77 21.44 -0.68 23.82
CA LYS A 77 22.62 -0.40 24.65
C LYS A 77 22.26 0.30 25.95
N TYR A 78 21.14 1.03 25.96
CA TYR A 78 20.62 1.77 27.10
C TYR A 78 19.15 1.42 27.34
N ASP A 79 18.59 1.91 28.44
CA ASP A 79 17.18 1.73 28.72
C ASP A 79 16.35 2.63 27.78
N ILE A 80 15.24 2.11 27.25
CA ILE A 80 14.36 2.86 26.34
C ILE A 80 13.75 4.06 27.09
N PRO A 81 13.79 5.28 26.52
CA PRO A 81 13.13 6.44 27.12
C PRO A 81 11.64 6.17 27.41
N VAL A 82 11.17 6.58 28.59
CA VAL A 82 9.80 6.27 29.07
C VAL A 82 8.73 6.83 28.12
N ASN A 83 8.95 8.03 27.58
CA ASN A 83 8.04 8.64 26.61
C ASN A 83 7.95 7.84 25.31
N VAL A 84 9.06 7.27 24.84
CA VAL A 84 9.10 6.41 23.64
C VAL A 84 8.34 5.11 23.89
N ARG A 85 8.54 4.48 25.06
CA ARG A 85 7.81 3.27 25.46
C ARG A 85 6.29 3.50 25.47
N HIS A 86 5.84 4.58 26.12
CA HIS A 86 4.42 4.91 26.17
C HIS A 86 3.88 5.27 24.78
N GLY A 87 4.62 6.06 24.00
CA GLY A 87 4.23 6.44 22.65
C GLY A 87 4.07 5.25 21.72
N ILE A 88 5.00 4.29 21.73
CA ILE A 88 4.89 3.04 20.93
C ILE A 88 3.59 2.30 21.29
N ALA A 89 3.33 2.12 22.58
CA ALA A 89 2.14 1.43 23.05
C ALA A 89 0.85 2.15 22.62
N ASP A 90 0.81 3.48 22.76
CA ASP A 90 -0.34 4.29 22.39
C ASP A 90 -0.59 4.30 20.88
N TYR A 91 0.45 4.42 20.06
CA TYR A 91 0.29 4.42 18.59
C TYR A 91 -0.21 3.07 18.09
N ILE A 92 0.39 1.96 18.52
CA ILE A 92 -0.03 0.62 18.09
C ILE A 92 -1.48 0.33 18.52
N ARG A 93 -1.87 0.69 19.76
CA ARG A 93 -3.25 0.48 20.26
C ARG A 93 -4.33 1.29 19.55
N ARG A 94 -3.96 2.34 18.81
CA ARG A 94 -4.91 3.09 17.97
C ARG A 94 -5.31 2.30 16.72
N TYR A 95 -4.44 1.42 16.23
CA TYR A 95 -4.74 0.60 15.06
C TYR A 95 -5.91 -0.36 15.36
N GLY A 96 -6.81 -0.53 14.39
CA GLY A 96 -8.00 -1.39 14.52
C GLY A 96 -9.19 -0.76 15.27
N ARG A 97 -9.02 0.43 15.89
CA ARG A 97 -10.14 1.16 16.53
C ARG A 97 -11.07 1.86 15.54
N LEU A 98 -10.59 2.12 14.32
CA LEU A 98 -11.39 2.57 13.19
C LEU A 98 -11.26 1.56 12.07
N LYS A 99 -12.42 1.11 11.58
CA LYS A 99 -12.51 0.13 10.51
C LYS A 99 -13.31 0.70 9.36
N LEU A 100 -12.85 0.47 8.15
CA LEU A 100 -13.61 0.72 6.95
C LEU A 100 -14.15 -0.61 6.45
N LEU A 101 -15.46 -0.79 6.48
CA LEU A 101 -16.13 -2.03 6.11
C LEU A 101 -16.85 -1.86 4.78
N SER A 102 -16.99 -2.95 4.03
CA SER A 102 -17.92 -3.00 2.91
C SER A 102 -19.34 -2.95 3.47
N GLY A 103 -20.17 -2.02 2.99
CA GLY A 103 -21.55 -1.93 3.44
C GLY A 103 -22.23 -0.59 3.18
N GLY A 104 -23.55 -0.66 2.98
CA GLY A 104 -24.40 0.50 2.77
C GLY A 104 -24.86 0.62 1.32
N ALA A 105 -26.14 0.95 1.15
CA ALA A 105 -26.67 1.40 -0.13
C ALA A 105 -26.08 2.78 -0.41
N GLY A 106 -24.98 2.84 -1.18
CA GLY A 106 -24.59 4.07 -1.85
C GLY A 106 -25.63 4.37 -2.91
N ALA A 107 -26.14 5.60 -2.93
CA ALA A 107 -27.08 6.05 -3.96
C ALA A 107 -26.53 5.73 -5.35
N ALA A 108 -27.23 4.84 -6.05
CA ALA A 108 -27.05 4.61 -7.47
C ALA A 108 -27.39 5.91 -8.22
N ALA A 109 -26.40 6.79 -8.37
CA ALA A 109 -26.49 7.92 -9.29
C ALA A 109 -25.93 7.46 -10.64
N GLY A 110 -26.83 6.93 -11.46
CA GLY A 110 -26.80 6.98 -12.93
C GLY A 110 -25.62 6.36 -13.68
N GLY A 111 -25.89 5.25 -14.37
CA GLY A 111 -25.03 4.75 -15.46
C GLY A 111 -24.71 3.28 -15.32
N ALA A 112 -25.02 2.50 -16.35
CA ALA A 112 -24.88 1.06 -16.38
C ALA A 112 -23.40 0.61 -16.37
N THR A 113 -22.99 -0.08 -15.30
CA THR A 113 -22.19 -1.33 -15.20
C THR A 113 -21.45 -1.37 -13.85
N GLY A 114 -21.56 -2.47 -13.10
CA GLY A 114 -20.73 -2.75 -11.92
C GLY A 114 -21.30 -2.31 -10.56
N ALA A 115 -21.13 -3.14 -9.54
CA ALA A 115 -21.80 -3.08 -8.24
C ALA A 115 -21.36 -1.88 -7.37
N GLY A 116 -22.19 -0.84 -7.30
CA GLY A 116 -21.97 0.32 -6.43
C GLY A 116 -22.31 0.06 -4.95
N GLY A 117 -21.48 -0.72 -4.25
CA GLY A 117 -21.55 -0.85 -2.79
C GLY A 117 -21.00 0.40 -2.09
N GLY A 118 -21.64 0.84 -1.01
CA GLY A 118 -21.07 1.87 -0.12
C GLY A 118 -19.98 1.30 0.80
N LEU A 119 -19.25 2.20 1.47
CA LEU A 119 -18.38 1.84 2.58
C LEU A 119 -18.99 2.34 3.89
N ILE A 120 -18.66 1.67 5.00
CA ILE A 120 -19.02 2.10 6.36
C ILE A 120 -17.73 2.36 7.12
N LEU A 121 -17.54 3.60 7.59
CA LEU A 121 -16.56 3.87 8.63
C LEU A 121 -17.19 3.53 9.98
N GLN A 122 -16.58 2.61 10.71
CA GLN A 122 -17.01 2.16 12.03
C GLN A 122 -15.91 2.41 13.06
N ALA A 123 -16.28 3.08 14.16
CA ALA A 123 -15.44 3.27 15.32
C ALA A 123 -15.70 2.20 16.39
N ASP A 124 -14.69 1.96 17.21
CA ASP A 124 -14.76 1.04 18.36
C ASP A 124 -15.69 1.54 19.47
N ASP A 125 -15.90 2.85 19.57
CA ASP A 125 -16.82 3.44 20.54
C ASP A 125 -17.42 4.77 20.03
N ALA A 126 -18.47 5.24 20.70
CA ALA A 126 -19.19 6.44 20.29
C ALA A 126 -18.42 7.74 20.55
N LEU A 127 -17.48 7.74 21.51
CA LEU A 127 -16.65 8.90 21.82
C LEU A 127 -15.64 9.13 20.71
N LEU A 128 -14.97 8.07 20.25
CA LEU A 128 -14.07 8.10 19.10
C LEU A 128 -14.81 8.59 17.85
N MET A 129 -16.01 8.08 17.56
CA MET A 129 -16.79 8.56 16.41
C MET A 129 -17.17 10.05 16.54
N ALA A 130 -17.48 10.52 17.75
CA ALA A 130 -17.76 11.92 18.00
C ALA A 130 -16.51 12.80 17.80
N GLU A 131 -15.35 12.35 18.27
CA GLU A 131 -14.06 13.00 18.04
C GLU A 131 -13.76 13.11 16.54
N ILE A 132 -13.91 12.01 15.78
CA ILE A 132 -13.74 12.01 14.32
C ILE A 132 -14.66 13.02 13.63
N ARG A 133 -15.93 13.11 14.05
CA ARG A 133 -16.91 14.09 13.51
C ARG A 133 -16.62 15.54 13.90
N SER A 134 -15.77 15.78 14.88
CA SER A 134 -15.35 17.14 15.26
C SER A 134 -14.25 17.68 14.33
N ILE A 135 -13.54 16.80 13.62
CA ILE A 135 -12.44 17.18 12.73
C ILE A 135 -13.03 17.66 11.40
N LYS A 136 -13.04 18.98 11.19
CA LYS A 136 -13.64 19.64 10.02
C LYS A 136 -13.28 19.00 8.67
N ALA A 137 -11.98 18.68 8.48
CA ALA A 137 -11.50 18.06 7.24
C ALA A 137 -12.06 16.65 7.01
N VAL A 138 -12.24 15.86 8.09
CA VAL A 138 -12.81 14.52 8.00
C VAL A 138 -14.32 14.60 7.79
N THR A 139 -15.01 15.48 8.52
CA THR A 139 -16.47 15.64 8.45
C THR A 139 -16.96 15.98 7.04
N ALA A 140 -16.18 16.71 6.26
CA ALA A 140 -16.47 16.99 4.85
C ALA A 140 -16.49 15.75 3.94
N LEU A 141 -15.87 14.64 4.39
CA LEU A 141 -15.76 13.38 3.64
C LEU A 141 -16.76 12.31 4.13
N LEU A 142 -17.39 12.54 5.29
CA LEU A 142 -18.36 11.60 5.87
C LEU A 142 -19.72 11.76 5.19
N GLY A 143 -20.37 10.63 4.91
CA GLY A 143 -21.74 10.58 4.44
C GLY A 143 -22.75 10.46 5.60
N THR A 144 -23.89 9.85 5.29
CA THR A 144 -25.02 9.69 6.22
C THR A 144 -24.60 9.00 7.52
N LYS A 145 -25.00 9.55 8.66
CA LYS A 145 -24.88 8.90 9.97
C LYS A 145 -25.79 7.67 10.01
N ILE A 146 -25.22 6.51 10.33
CA ILE A 146 -25.98 5.28 10.56
C ILE A 146 -26.37 5.20 12.04
N ASP A 147 -25.39 5.32 12.93
CA ASP A 147 -25.58 5.27 14.37
C ASP A 147 -24.53 6.12 15.13
N GLY A 148 -24.41 5.90 16.44
CA GLY A 148 -23.44 6.59 17.30
C GLY A 148 -21.98 6.26 16.98
N ARG A 149 -21.70 5.14 16.32
CA ARG A 149 -20.36 4.59 16.05
C ARG A 149 -20.01 4.51 14.57
N SER A 150 -20.96 4.75 13.67
CA SER A 150 -20.81 4.43 12.25
C SER A 150 -21.42 5.49 11.33
N CYS A 151 -20.81 5.67 10.15
CA CYS A 151 -21.34 6.49 9.06
C CYS A 151 -21.00 5.89 7.70
N GLN A 152 -21.83 6.19 6.71
CA GLN A 152 -21.56 5.86 5.32
C GLN A 152 -20.41 6.69 4.77
N ILE A 153 -19.64 6.09 3.88
CA ILE A 153 -18.52 6.68 3.15
C ILE A 153 -18.71 6.35 1.67
N SER A 154 -18.50 7.37 0.81
CA SER A 154 -18.44 7.16 -0.64
C SER A 154 -17.16 6.43 -1.02
N LEU A 155 -17.24 5.48 -1.96
CA LEU A 155 -16.07 4.79 -2.52
C LEU A 155 -15.02 5.78 -3.05
N PHE A 156 -15.47 6.87 -3.69
CA PHE A 156 -14.62 7.92 -4.24
C PHE A 156 -13.77 8.60 -3.15
N ASN A 157 -14.30 8.73 -1.93
CA ASN A 157 -13.60 9.37 -0.81
C ASN A 157 -12.72 8.40 -0.01
N ARG A 158 -12.67 7.09 -0.34
CA ARG A 158 -11.92 6.08 0.45
C ARG A 158 -10.47 6.49 0.69
N GLY A 159 -9.73 6.84 -0.36
CA GLY A 159 -8.31 7.20 -0.27
C GLY A 159 -8.09 8.51 0.48
N LEU A 160 -8.86 9.54 0.13
CA LEU A 160 -8.76 10.86 0.75
C LEU A 160 -9.13 10.82 2.25
N LEU A 161 -10.16 10.06 2.60
CA LEU A 161 -10.58 9.83 3.99
C LEU A 161 -9.45 9.18 4.79
N LYS A 162 -8.85 8.09 4.27
CA LYS A 162 -7.73 7.41 4.94
C LYS A 162 -6.55 8.34 5.16
N SER A 163 -6.13 9.06 4.12
CA SER A 163 -5.02 10.02 4.22
C SER A 163 -5.30 11.13 5.26
N THR A 164 -6.52 11.66 5.25
CA THR A 164 -6.94 12.71 6.20
C THR A 164 -6.97 12.20 7.64
N LEU A 165 -7.51 10.99 7.87
CA LEU A 165 -7.57 10.36 9.19
C LEU A 165 -6.18 10.01 9.72
N ILE A 166 -5.30 9.45 8.90
CA ILE A 166 -3.89 9.16 9.24
C ILE A 166 -3.17 10.45 9.64
N SER A 167 -3.33 11.52 8.85
CA SER A 167 -2.73 12.83 9.14
C SER A 167 -3.27 13.44 10.45
N ALA A 168 -4.50 13.11 10.82
CA ALA A 168 -5.12 13.52 12.08
C ALA A 168 -4.77 12.61 13.27
N GLY A 169 -3.97 11.55 13.09
CA GLY A 169 -3.56 10.65 14.17
C GLY A 169 -4.48 9.44 14.40
N PHE A 170 -5.35 9.14 13.43
CA PHE A 170 -6.38 8.11 13.49
C PHE A 170 -6.18 7.08 12.37
N PRO A 171 -5.42 6.00 12.59
CA PRO A 171 -5.23 4.97 11.57
C PRO A 171 -6.54 4.23 11.32
N VAL A 172 -6.78 3.89 10.06
CA VAL A 172 -7.97 3.12 9.63
C VAL A 172 -7.54 1.76 9.13
N GLU A 173 -8.10 0.72 9.73
CA GLU A 173 -8.02 -0.66 9.21
C GLU A 173 -9.02 -0.79 8.05
N ASP A 174 -8.50 -1.05 6.85
CA ASP A 174 -9.32 -1.05 5.64
C ASP A 174 -9.72 -2.48 5.27
N LEU A 175 -10.96 -2.83 5.62
CA LEU A 175 -11.60 -4.12 5.38
C LEU A 175 -12.73 -3.98 4.33
N GLY A 176 -12.73 -2.90 3.56
CA GLY A 176 -13.71 -2.64 2.50
C GLY A 176 -13.59 -3.63 1.33
N GLY A 177 -12.47 -4.35 1.26
CA GLY A 177 -12.12 -5.21 0.14
C GLY A 177 -11.94 -4.43 -1.17
N TYR A 178 -11.88 -5.16 -2.26
CA TYR A 178 -11.91 -4.64 -3.62
C TYR A 178 -13.06 -5.33 -4.36
N SER A 179 -13.69 -4.62 -5.28
CA SER A 179 -14.58 -5.26 -6.25
C SER A 179 -13.76 -6.25 -7.07
N ALA A 180 -14.33 -7.41 -7.36
CA ALA A 180 -13.72 -8.32 -8.32
C ALA A 180 -13.58 -7.58 -9.66
N GLY A 181 -12.37 -7.56 -10.22
CA GLY A 181 -12.14 -7.07 -11.57
C GLY A 181 -12.74 -8.02 -12.60
N ASP A 182 -12.97 -7.51 -13.81
CA ASP A 182 -13.39 -8.35 -14.93
C ASP A 182 -12.30 -9.38 -15.23
N ALA A 183 -12.72 -10.63 -15.47
CA ALA A 183 -11.79 -11.74 -15.59
C ALA A 183 -11.03 -11.70 -16.92
N LEU A 184 -9.71 -11.87 -16.85
CA LEU A 184 -8.83 -11.95 -18.01
C LEU A 184 -7.83 -13.10 -17.85
N ALA A 185 -7.94 -14.09 -18.73
CA ALA A 185 -7.03 -15.22 -18.74
C ALA A 185 -5.64 -14.80 -19.26
N ILE A 186 -4.62 -14.98 -18.44
CA ILE A 186 -3.23 -14.63 -18.77
C ILE A 186 -2.26 -15.63 -18.13
N GLU A 187 -1.36 -16.18 -18.92
CA GLU A 187 -0.28 -17.04 -18.42
C GLU A 187 1.08 -16.47 -18.83
N ILE A 188 2.11 -16.82 -18.07
CA ILE A 188 3.49 -16.53 -18.46
C ILE A 188 3.85 -17.43 -19.65
N ALA A 189 4.32 -16.83 -20.74
CA ALA A 189 4.83 -17.58 -21.88
C ALA A 189 6.11 -18.32 -21.44
N THR A 190 6.03 -19.64 -21.30
CA THR A 190 7.14 -20.49 -20.85
C THR A 190 8.26 -20.59 -21.88
N GLN A 191 8.00 -20.23 -23.13
CA GLN A 191 8.98 -20.10 -24.20
C GLN A 191 9.00 -18.67 -24.72
N ALA A 192 10.15 -18.02 -24.62
CA ALA A 192 10.38 -16.72 -25.23
C ALA A 192 10.43 -16.87 -26.77
N PRO A 193 10.06 -15.82 -27.54
CA PRO A 193 10.13 -15.83 -29.00
C PRO A 193 11.52 -16.19 -29.58
N GLY A 194 12.59 -16.02 -28.80
CA GLY A 194 13.97 -16.38 -29.15
C GLY A 194 14.45 -17.77 -28.71
N GLY A 195 13.57 -18.66 -28.23
CA GLY A 195 13.91 -20.05 -27.89
C GLY A 195 14.48 -20.29 -26.48
N GLY A 196 14.37 -19.31 -25.57
CA GLY A 196 14.73 -19.48 -24.16
C GLY A 196 13.52 -19.81 -23.28
N SER A 197 13.73 -20.51 -22.16
CA SER A 197 12.68 -20.64 -21.14
C SER A 197 12.60 -19.36 -20.31
N PHE A 198 11.38 -18.87 -20.06
CA PHE A 198 11.15 -17.71 -19.21
C PHE A 198 10.42 -18.13 -17.93
N ALA A 199 11.00 -17.74 -16.79
CA ALA A 199 10.43 -17.98 -15.48
C ALA A 199 10.78 -16.83 -14.53
N LEU A 200 9.89 -16.56 -13.58
CA LEU A 200 10.15 -15.61 -12.50
C LEU A 200 11.33 -16.09 -11.64
N ARG A 201 12.23 -15.18 -11.28
CA ARG A 201 13.28 -15.45 -10.29
C ARG A 201 12.66 -15.63 -8.91
N GLU A 202 13.34 -16.32 -8.00
CA GLU A 202 12.82 -16.63 -6.67
C GLU A 202 12.32 -15.37 -5.91
N TYR A 203 13.14 -14.32 -5.86
CA TYR A 203 12.73 -13.06 -5.20
C TYR A 203 11.53 -12.38 -5.88
N GLN A 204 11.34 -12.57 -7.18
CA GLN A 204 10.19 -12.05 -7.92
C GLN A 204 8.94 -12.85 -7.56
N GLN A 205 9.04 -14.18 -7.46
CA GLN A 205 7.96 -15.05 -7.01
C GLN A 205 7.53 -14.70 -5.59
N GLN A 206 8.48 -14.54 -4.66
CA GLN A 206 8.19 -14.13 -3.28
C GLN A 206 7.47 -12.77 -3.22
N ALA A 207 7.88 -11.81 -4.05
CA ALA A 207 7.22 -10.50 -4.14
C ALA A 207 5.76 -10.61 -4.64
N VAL A 208 5.54 -11.43 -5.68
CA VAL A 208 4.20 -11.70 -6.23
C VAL A 208 3.29 -12.39 -5.20
N GLU A 209 3.79 -13.43 -4.53
CA GLU A 209 3.02 -14.16 -3.50
C GLU A 209 2.69 -13.28 -2.30
N SER A 210 3.63 -12.43 -1.88
CA SER A 210 3.39 -11.48 -0.78
C SER A 210 2.30 -10.47 -1.13
N PHE A 211 2.25 -10.01 -2.39
CA PHE A 211 1.20 -9.10 -2.86
C PHE A 211 -0.15 -9.80 -3.02
N TYR A 212 -0.16 -11.03 -3.54
CA TYR A 212 -1.38 -11.82 -3.75
C TYR A 212 -2.00 -12.31 -2.42
N ALA A 213 -1.17 -12.56 -1.41
CA ALA A 213 -1.57 -13.01 -0.07
C ALA A 213 -2.56 -14.20 -0.08
N GLY A 214 -2.42 -15.11 -1.05
CA GLY A 214 -3.29 -16.27 -1.21
C GLY A 214 -4.75 -15.94 -1.55
N GLY A 215 -5.02 -14.78 -2.15
CA GLY A 215 -6.37 -14.35 -2.55
C GLY A 215 -7.27 -13.90 -1.40
N ARG A 216 -6.70 -13.59 -0.24
CA ARG A 216 -7.45 -13.05 0.91
C ARG A 216 -7.93 -11.62 0.65
N PRO A 217 -8.97 -11.13 1.36
CA PRO A 217 -9.49 -9.76 1.19
C PRO A 217 -8.45 -8.66 1.41
N GLU A 218 -7.41 -8.93 2.20
CA GLU A 218 -6.30 -8.00 2.46
C GLU A 218 -5.23 -8.04 1.36
N GLY A 219 -5.26 -9.03 0.46
CA GLY A 219 -4.36 -9.17 -0.68
C GLY A 219 -4.79 -8.35 -1.90
N GLY A 220 -3.90 -8.26 -2.89
CA GLY A 220 -4.18 -7.55 -4.14
C GLY A 220 -3.97 -6.03 -4.10
N SER A 221 -3.49 -5.49 -2.98
CA SER A 221 -3.07 -4.10 -2.86
C SER A 221 -1.84 -3.94 -1.99
N GLY A 222 -0.87 -3.14 -2.44
CA GLY A 222 0.38 -2.94 -1.74
C GLY A 222 1.42 -2.23 -2.59
N VAL A 223 2.59 -1.99 -1.99
CA VAL A 223 3.74 -1.36 -2.66
C VAL A 223 4.90 -2.36 -2.64
N ILE A 224 5.40 -2.72 -3.82
CA ILE A 224 6.61 -3.54 -3.97
C ILE A 224 7.78 -2.62 -4.33
N VAL A 225 8.77 -2.54 -3.45
CA VAL A 225 9.98 -1.73 -3.67
C VAL A 225 11.09 -2.61 -4.24
N MET A 226 11.60 -2.25 -5.42
CA MET A 226 12.71 -2.99 -6.06
C MET A 226 13.70 -2.04 -6.75
N PRO A 227 15.01 -2.36 -6.74
CA PRO A 227 16.03 -1.54 -7.39
C PRO A 227 15.85 -1.51 -8.91
N CYS A 228 16.50 -0.56 -9.58
CA CYS A 228 16.54 -0.53 -11.06
C CYS A 228 17.15 -1.83 -11.62
N GLY A 229 16.64 -2.31 -12.76
CA GLY A 229 17.12 -3.56 -13.39
C GLY A 229 16.69 -4.87 -12.73
N SER A 230 15.99 -4.86 -11.59
CA SER A 230 15.55 -6.08 -10.88
C SER A 230 14.35 -6.80 -11.51
N GLY A 231 13.75 -6.23 -12.55
CA GLY A 231 12.56 -6.78 -13.21
C GLY A 231 11.24 -6.35 -12.56
N LYS A 232 11.07 -5.04 -12.29
CA LYS A 232 9.80 -4.47 -11.78
C LYS A 232 8.61 -4.80 -12.69
N THR A 233 8.80 -4.66 -14.00
CA THR A 233 7.81 -5.01 -15.02
C THR A 233 7.42 -6.49 -14.92
N ILE A 234 8.42 -7.37 -14.77
CA ILE A 234 8.23 -8.81 -14.66
C ILE A 234 7.42 -9.20 -13.42
N VAL A 235 7.65 -8.53 -12.29
CA VAL A 235 6.83 -8.72 -11.08
C VAL A 235 5.39 -8.28 -11.32
N GLY A 236 5.15 -7.15 -12.01
CA GLY A 236 3.80 -6.73 -12.37
C GLY A 236 3.08 -7.74 -13.27
N ILE A 237 3.76 -8.32 -14.26
CA ILE A 237 3.24 -9.43 -15.07
C ILE A 237 2.92 -10.65 -14.18
N GLY A 238 3.80 -10.98 -13.23
CA GLY A 238 3.55 -12.04 -12.25
C GLY A 238 2.30 -11.78 -11.39
N VAL A 239 2.06 -10.52 -10.99
CA VAL A 239 0.84 -10.14 -10.27
C VAL A 239 -0.40 -10.29 -11.16
N MET A 240 -0.35 -9.82 -12.41
CA MET A 240 -1.45 -9.97 -13.37
C MET A 240 -1.84 -11.45 -13.56
N THR A 241 -0.84 -12.34 -13.65
CA THR A 241 -1.06 -13.78 -13.78
C THR A 241 -1.61 -14.46 -12.52
N LYS A 242 -1.44 -13.87 -11.33
CA LYS A 242 -2.10 -14.37 -10.11
C LYS A 242 -3.53 -13.85 -9.96
N LEU A 243 -3.78 -12.61 -10.36
CA LEU A 243 -5.08 -11.98 -10.21
C LEU A 243 -6.06 -12.37 -11.32
N GLN A 244 -5.59 -12.65 -12.54
CA GLN A 244 -6.44 -13.01 -13.70
C GLN A 244 -7.56 -11.98 -13.97
N THR A 245 -7.21 -10.69 -13.90
CA THR A 245 -8.15 -9.59 -14.12
C THR A 245 -7.67 -8.62 -15.19
N GLU A 246 -8.62 -7.93 -15.81
CA GLU A 246 -8.34 -6.72 -16.60
C GLU A 246 -7.47 -5.74 -15.79
N THR A 247 -6.53 -5.09 -16.47
CA THR A 247 -5.45 -4.36 -15.81
C THR A 247 -5.21 -3.01 -16.46
N LEU A 248 -5.24 -1.95 -15.66
CA LEU A 248 -4.76 -0.62 -16.02
C LEU A 248 -3.33 -0.41 -15.51
N ILE A 249 -2.40 -0.11 -16.41
CA ILE A 249 -0.99 0.15 -16.08
C ILE A 249 -0.68 1.63 -16.28
N LEU A 250 -0.20 2.29 -15.21
CA LEU A 250 0.17 3.71 -15.24
C LEU A 250 1.68 3.87 -15.30
N SER A 251 2.13 4.61 -16.32
CA SER A 251 3.54 4.84 -16.59
C SER A 251 3.90 6.32 -16.59
N THR A 252 5.20 6.62 -16.51
CA THR A 252 5.71 8.00 -16.44
C THR A 252 5.76 8.68 -17.81
N ASN A 253 5.98 7.92 -18.88
CA ASN A 253 6.11 8.45 -20.23
C ASN A 253 5.76 7.39 -21.29
N ILE A 254 5.62 7.84 -22.54
CA ILE A 254 5.23 6.99 -23.68
C ILE A 254 6.25 5.88 -23.96
N THR A 255 7.55 6.13 -23.77
CA THR A 255 8.58 5.09 -23.96
C THR A 255 8.37 3.91 -23.01
N ALA A 256 8.08 4.19 -21.74
CA ALA A 256 7.80 3.15 -20.77
C ALA A 256 6.45 2.48 -21.02
N VAL A 257 5.45 3.17 -21.58
CA VAL A 257 4.20 2.56 -22.07
C VAL A 257 4.50 1.51 -23.13
N ARG A 258 5.30 1.85 -24.15
CA ARG A 258 5.66 0.93 -25.23
C ARG A 258 6.50 -0.25 -24.75
N GLN A 259 7.42 -0.01 -23.80
CA GLN A 259 8.17 -1.09 -23.16
C GLN A 259 7.25 -2.07 -22.42
N TRP A 260 6.22 -1.59 -21.72
CA TRP A 260 5.22 -2.46 -21.10
C TRP A 260 4.47 -3.32 -22.13
N ILE A 261 4.07 -2.73 -23.26
CA ILE A 261 3.38 -3.44 -24.34
C ILE A 261 4.27 -4.55 -24.91
N GLU A 262 5.53 -4.25 -25.22
CA GLU A 262 6.50 -5.22 -25.74
C GLU A 262 6.71 -6.38 -24.75
N GLU A 263 6.96 -6.06 -23.48
CA GLU A 263 7.18 -7.04 -22.41
C GLU A 263 5.97 -7.97 -22.22
N LEU A 264 4.74 -7.43 -22.26
CA LEU A 264 3.52 -8.22 -22.19
C LEU A 264 3.37 -9.16 -23.38
N CYS A 265 3.61 -8.66 -24.60
CA CYS A 265 3.51 -9.48 -25.82
C CYS A 265 4.54 -10.61 -25.87
N GLU A 266 5.76 -10.36 -25.37
CA GLU A 266 6.84 -11.34 -25.40
C GLU A 266 6.73 -12.41 -24.30
N LYS A 267 6.23 -12.03 -23.12
CA LYS A 267 6.39 -12.83 -21.90
C LYS A 267 5.08 -13.39 -21.36
N THR A 268 3.97 -13.15 -22.05
CA THR A 268 2.65 -13.64 -21.66
C THR A 268 1.93 -14.29 -22.84
N THR A 269 0.87 -15.03 -22.54
CA THR A 269 -0.03 -15.62 -23.56
C THR A 269 -1.08 -14.64 -24.08
N LEU A 270 -1.06 -13.36 -23.65
CA LEU A 270 -2.04 -12.38 -24.09
C LEU A 270 -1.88 -12.05 -25.58
N PRO A 271 -2.96 -12.14 -26.38
CA PRO A 271 -2.99 -11.60 -27.73
C PRO A 271 -2.74 -10.10 -27.74
N ARG A 272 -2.01 -9.61 -28.75
CA ARG A 272 -1.72 -8.18 -28.91
C ARG A 272 -3.00 -7.34 -29.00
N GLU A 273 -4.09 -7.89 -29.53
CA GLU A 273 -5.37 -7.18 -29.67
C GLU A 273 -6.01 -6.81 -28.32
N LEU A 274 -5.69 -7.53 -27.25
CA LEU A 274 -6.22 -7.26 -25.90
C LEU A 274 -5.40 -6.22 -25.13
N ILE A 275 -4.34 -5.68 -25.74
CA ILE A 275 -3.43 -4.71 -25.14
C ILE A 275 -3.62 -3.34 -25.81
N GLY A 276 -4.10 -2.36 -25.06
CA GLY A 276 -4.39 -1.01 -25.51
C GLY A 276 -3.32 0.00 -25.11
N GLU A 277 -2.96 0.89 -26.03
CA GLU A 277 -2.23 2.12 -25.72
C GLU A 277 -3.23 3.28 -25.58
N TYR A 278 -3.24 3.93 -24.42
CA TYR A 278 -4.03 5.14 -24.18
C TYR A 278 -3.10 6.34 -23.91
N THR A 279 -2.69 7.01 -24.97
CA THR A 279 -1.81 8.18 -24.97
C THR A 279 -2.42 9.30 -25.82
N GLY A 280 -1.70 10.42 -26.01
CA GLY A 280 -2.13 11.46 -26.95
C GLY A 280 -2.16 10.98 -28.42
N GLU A 281 -1.36 9.97 -28.75
CA GLU A 281 -1.21 9.43 -30.12
C GLU A 281 -2.23 8.31 -30.42
N GLN A 282 -2.51 7.46 -29.43
CA GLN A 282 -3.43 6.32 -29.56
C GLN A 282 -4.43 6.33 -28.41
N LYS A 283 -5.72 6.13 -28.70
CA LYS A 283 -6.79 6.10 -27.68
C LYS A 283 -7.51 4.76 -27.70
N GLN A 284 -6.78 3.69 -27.39
CA GLN A 284 -7.29 2.33 -27.38
C GLN A 284 -7.50 1.88 -25.94
N ILE A 285 -8.75 1.60 -25.58
CA ILE A 285 -9.11 0.96 -24.32
C ILE A 285 -9.35 -0.52 -24.62
N MET A 286 -8.59 -1.38 -23.95
CA MET A 286 -8.63 -2.83 -24.07
C MET A 286 -8.51 -3.47 -22.67
N PRO A 287 -8.78 -4.78 -22.51
CA PRO A 287 -8.69 -5.48 -21.22
C PRO A 287 -7.38 -5.25 -20.45
N VAL A 288 -6.26 -5.08 -21.17
CA VAL A 288 -5.04 -4.49 -20.59
C VAL A 288 -4.79 -3.15 -21.24
N THR A 289 -4.96 -2.06 -20.49
CA THR A 289 -4.71 -0.71 -20.99
C THR A 289 -3.49 -0.11 -20.31
N ILE A 290 -2.56 0.44 -21.10
CA ILE A 290 -1.37 1.13 -20.58
C ILE A 290 -1.44 2.61 -20.96
N THR A 291 -1.29 3.48 -19.97
CA THR A 291 -1.39 4.94 -20.13
C THR A 291 -0.33 5.68 -19.30
N THR A 292 -0.28 7.00 -19.45
CA THR A 292 0.58 7.86 -18.64
C THR A 292 -0.21 8.59 -17.56
N TYR A 293 0.44 8.93 -16.45
CA TYR A 293 -0.17 9.78 -15.41
C TYR A 293 -0.70 11.10 -15.97
N GLN A 294 0.02 11.69 -16.93
CA GLN A 294 -0.36 12.94 -17.57
C GLN A 294 -1.67 12.82 -18.34
N MET A 295 -1.93 11.70 -19.03
CA MET A 295 -3.21 11.52 -19.72
C MET A 295 -4.38 11.40 -18.75
N LEU A 296 -4.26 10.63 -17.67
CA LEU A 296 -5.35 10.48 -16.72
C LEU A 296 -5.66 11.77 -15.96
N THR A 297 -4.63 12.55 -15.64
CA THR A 297 -4.77 13.80 -14.88
C THR A 297 -5.06 15.01 -15.76
N HIS A 298 -5.11 14.84 -17.09
CA HIS A 298 -5.38 15.93 -18.03
C HIS A 298 -6.81 16.45 -17.82
N ARG A 299 -6.92 17.76 -17.60
CA ARG A 299 -8.16 18.51 -17.47
C ARG A 299 -8.02 19.84 -18.19
N THR A 300 -9.10 20.31 -18.81
CA THR A 300 -9.14 21.59 -19.53
C THR A 300 -9.15 22.79 -18.58
N SER A 301 -9.66 22.62 -17.36
CA SER A 301 -9.64 23.60 -16.27
C SER A 301 -9.48 22.93 -14.90
N THR A 302 -9.03 23.68 -13.89
CA THR A 302 -8.81 23.20 -12.50
C THR A 302 -10.09 22.70 -11.84
N ASP A 303 -11.25 23.23 -12.23
CA ASP A 303 -12.55 22.93 -11.64
C ASP A 303 -13.36 21.87 -12.42
N GLU A 304 -12.80 21.33 -13.52
CA GLU A 304 -13.44 20.28 -14.31
C GLU A 304 -13.03 18.88 -13.84
N ASP A 305 -13.99 17.95 -13.91
CA ASP A 305 -13.76 16.52 -13.66
C ASP A 305 -12.78 15.91 -14.67
N PHE A 306 -12.14 14.80 -14.31
CA PHE A 306 -11.18 14.11 -15.17
C PHE A 306 -11.92 13.36 -16.29
N PRO A 307 -11.91 13.87 -17.55
CA PRO A 307 -12.73 13.31 -18.63
C PRO A 307 -12.33 11.88 -19.00
N HIS A 308 -11.07 11.51 -18.74
CA HIS A 308 -10.52 10.19 -19.03
C HIS A 308 -10.83 9.13 -17.96
N MET A 309 -11.37 9.53 -16.81
CA MET A 309 -11.77 8.58 -15.73
C MET A 309 -13.20 8.07 -15.88
N ALA A 310 -13.98 8.64 -16.80
CA ALA A 310 -15.37 8.25 -17.08
C ALA A 310 -15.51 7.29 -18.27
N LEU A 311 -14.39 6.84 -18.84
CA LEU A 311 -14.29 5.93 -19.99
C LEU A 311 -14.00 4.50 -19.52
#